data_AF-A0A527HGY9-F1
#
_entry.id   AF-A0A527HGY9-F1
#
_cell.length_a   1.000
_cell.length_b   1.000
_cell.length_c   1.000
_cell.angle_alpha   90.00
_cell.angle_beta   90.00
_cell.angle_gamma   90.00
#
_symmetry.space_group_name_H-M   'P 1'
#
loop_
_entity.id
_entity.type
_entity.pdbx_description
1 polymer ?
#
loop_
_entity_poly.entity_id
_entity_poly.type
_entity_poly.pdbx_seq_one_letter_code
_entity_poly.pdbx_strand_id
1 'polypeptide(L)'
;MVKVVTDHSMPSLAGLGWTDFFGDQLEPGEADLVPTRIATVHRDRLTGLSQAGPVDLTLPAQANTGDYAVGDWVLVDGHEHLVQRRLVRKTVLERRTQGGRVPQLAAANVDTLFIVTSCNADFNPARLERYLALANEAGTTPVILLTKADTAEDAETYARQAAALQRGLPVVTLNPRTSDAATVLAAWCGVGQTVALI
;
A
#
# COMPACT_ATOMS: atom_id res chain seq x y z
N MET A 1 -5.51 -23.02 -15.39
CA MET A 1 -6.64 -22.07 -15.44
C MET A 1 -6.77 -21.48 -14.05
N VAL A 2 -6.13 -20.33 -13.80
CA VAL A 2 -6.19 -19.65 -12.50
C VAL A 2 -7.60 -19.06 -12.39
N LYS A 3 -8.45 -19.63 -11.56
CA LYS A 3 -9.71 -19.01 -11.16
C LYS A 3 -9.32 -17.79 -10.32
N VAL A 4 -9.39 -16.62 -10.93
CA VAL A 4 -9.52 -15.38 -10.18
C VAL A 4 -10.84 -15.51 -9.42
N VAL A 5 -10.76 -15.75 -8.12
CA VAL A 5 -11.92 -15.63 -7.22
C VAL A 5 -12.16 -14.13 -7.07
N THR A 6 -12.88 -13.53 -8.01
CA THR A 6 -13.58 -12.28 -7.73
C THR A 6 -14.78 -12.65 -6.87
N ASP A 7 -14.62 -12.55 -5.57
CA ASP A 7 -15.77 -12.46 -4.67
C ASP A 7 -16.51 -11.17 -5.05
N HIS A 8 -17.72 -11.30 -5.60
CA HIS A 8 -18.57 -10.18 -6.03
C HIS A 8 -19.41 -9.65 -4.85
N SER A 9 -18.94 -9.84 -3.62
CA SER A 9 -19.52 -9.22 -2.44
C SER A 9 -19.14 -7.73 -2.44
N MET A 10 -20.12 -6.87 -2.15
CA MET A 10 -19.87 -5.44 -1.98
C MET A 10 -18.78 -5.24 -0.92
N PRO A 11 -17.75 -4.42 -1.18
CA PRO A 11 -16.62 -4.31 -0.27
C PRO A 11 -17.07 -3.73 1.08
N SER A 12 -16.74 -4.39 2.18
CA SER A 12 -16.94 -3.83 3.51
C SER A 12 -15.86 -2.79 3.83
N LEU A 13 -16.18 -1.80 4.67
CA LEU A 13 -15.18 -0.81 5.11
C LEU A 13 -13.98 -1.51 5.77
N ALA A 14 -14.22 -2.49 6.64
CA ALA A 14 -13.17 -3.29 7.26
C ALA A 14 -12.32 -4.03 6.22
N GLY A 15 -12.94 -4.60 5.18
CA GLY A 15 -12.23 -5.24 4.07
C GLY A 15 -11.36 -4.28 3.26
N LEU A 16 -11.76 -3.01 3.18
CA LEU A 16 -10.97 -1.93 2.59
C LEU A 16 -9.93 -1.35 3.56
N GLY A 17 -9.80 -1.86 4.79
CA GLY A 17 -8.81 -1.39 5.76
C GLY A 17 -9.27 -0.21 6.64
N TRP A 18 -10.59 0.01 6.74
CA TRP A 18 -11.15 0.91 7.75
C TRP A 18 -10.97 0.32 9.15
N THR A 19 -10.63 1.17 10.11
CA THR A 19 -10.37 0.81 11.51
C THR A 19 -10.87 1.92 12.42
N ASP A 20 -10.95 1.66 13.72
CA ASP A 20 -11.33 2.67 14.73
C ASP A 20 -10.51 3.96 14.63
N PHE A 21 -9.21 3.87 14.30
CA PHE A 21 -8.37 5.05 14.02
C PHE A 21 -8.97 6.04 13.00
N PHE A 22 -9.71 5.57 12.00
CA PHE A 22 -10.39 6.45 11.04
C PHE A 22 -11.80 6.83 11.52
N GLY A 23 -12.51 5.91 12.18
CA GLY A 23 -13.83 6.15 12.76
C GLY A 23 -13.81 7.24 13.84
N ASP A 24 -12.77 7.25 14.68
CA ASP A 24 -12.57 8.20 15.77
C ASP A 24 -12.27 9.63 15.28
N GLN A 25 -12.02 9.81 13.98
CA GLN A 25 -11.79 11.12 13.36
C GLN A 25 -13.07 11.77 12.82
N LEU A 26 -14.22 11.09 12.87
CA LEU A 26 -15.49 11.62 12.39
C LEU A 26 -16.03 12.67 13.36
N GLU A 27 -16.44 13.82 12.81
CA GLU A 27 -17.07 14.89 13.59
C GLU A 27 -18.60 14.75 13.57
N PRO A 28 -19.33 15.29 14.56
CA PRO A 28 -20.79 15.15 14.64
C PRO A 28 -21.58 15.62 13.40
N GLY A 29 -21.03 16.56 12.63
CA GLY A 29 -21.65 17.07 11.39
C GLY A 29 -21.35 16.23 10.14
N GLU A 30 -20.61 15.14 10.26
CA GLU A 30 -20.12 14.33 9.14
C GLU A 30 -20.75 12.94 9.07
N ALA A 31 -21.77 12.68 9.89
CA ALA A 31 -22.44 11.37 9.98
C ALA A 31 -23.05 10.92 8.64
N ASP A 32 -23.46 11.87 7.80
CA ASP A 32 -24.05 11.60 6.48
C ASP A 32 -23.01 11.50 5.35
N LEU A 33 -21.72 11.75 5.64
CA LEU A 33 -20.65 11.62 4.65
C LEU A 33 -20.25 10.14 4.50
N VAL A 34 -19.93 9.77 3.26
CA VAL A 34 -19.58 8.39 2.90
C VAL A 34 -18.06 8.20 3.00
N PRO A 35 -17.57 7.32 3.89
CA PRO A 35 -16.16 6.94 3.91
C PRO A 35 -15.78 6.23 2.62
N THR A 36 -14.79 6.79 1.92
CA THR A 36 -14.33 6.29 0.64
C THR A 36 -12.81 6.20 0.63
N ARG A 37 -12.29 5.05 0.21
CA ARG A 37 -10.85 4.83 0.09
C ARG A 37 -10.38 5.14 -1.32
N ILE A 38 -9.41 6.04 -1.48
CA ILE A 38 -8.87 6.40 -2.79
C ILE A 38 -8.19 5.18 -3.42
N ALA A 39 -8.64 4.81 -4.62
CA ALA A 39 -8.17 3.66 -5.37
C ALA A 39 -7.23 4.06 -6.51
N THR A 40 -7.47 5.22 -7.14
CA THR A 40 -6.59 5.76 -8.18
C THR A 40 -6.38 7.25 -8.02
N VAL A 41 -5.16 7.70 -8.37
CA VAL A 41 -4.78 9.10 -8.44
C VAL A 41 -4.20 9.35 -9.84
N HIS A 42 -4.95 10.08 -10.66
CA HIS A 42 -4.46 10.61 -11.93
C HIS A 42 -4.25 12.13 -11.80
N ARG A 43 -3.64 12.74 -12.82
CA ARG A 43 -3.35 14.18 -12.81
C ARG A 43 -4.62 15.03 -12.67
N ASP A 44 -5.73 14.58 -13.24
CA ASP A 44 -6.98 15.31 -13.39
C ASP A 44 -8.19 14.60 -12.77
N ARG A 45 -8.03 13.38 -12.26
CA ARG A 45 -9.13 12.57 -11.73
C ARG A 45 -8.68 11.71 -10.55
N LEU A 46 -9.59 11.54 -9.59
CA LEU A 46 -9.48 10.55 -8.53
C LEU A 46 -10.63 9.55 -8.63
N THR A 47 -10.36 8.29 -8.32
CA THR A 47 -11.43 7.31 -8.07
C THR A 47 -11.25 6.70 -6.69
N GLY A 48 -12.36 6.30 -6.09
CA GLY A 48 -12.40 5.67 -4.78
C GLY A 48 -13.20 4.38 -4.77
N LEU A 49 -13.13 3.68 -3.64
CA LEU A 49 -13.94 2.53 -3.28
C LEU A 49 -14.71 2.86 -2.01
N SER A 50 -16.03 2.85 -2.09
CA SER A 50 -16.94 2.93 -0.95
C SER A 50 -17.62 1.57 -0.74
N GLN A 51 -18.48 1.46 0.29
CA GLN A 51 -19.33 0.27 0.45
C GLN A 51 -20.33 0.08 -0.69
N ALA A 52 -20.61 1.13 -1.47
CA ALA A 52 -21.44 1.07 -2.67
C ALA A 52 -20.63 0.65 -3.92
N GLY A 53 -19.31 0.46 -3.78
CA GLY A 53 -18.41 0.06 -4.86
C GLY A 53 -17.52 1.21 -5.38
N PRO A 54 -16.96 1.06 -6.59
CA PRO A 54 -16.14 2.09 -7.22
C PRO A 54 -16.90 3.38 -7.49
N VAL A 55 -16.27 4.53 -7.27
CA VAL A 55 -16.86 5.86 -7.45
C VAL A 55 -15.83 6.84 -8.03
N ASP A 56 -16.25 7.66 -9.00
CA ASP A 56 -15.49 8.82 -9.45
C ASP A 56 -15.65 9.97 -8.45
N LEU A 57 -14.53 10.58 -8.05
CA LEU A 57 -14.52 11.61 -7.01
C LEU A 57 -14.39 13.00 -7.62
N THR A 58 -15.21 13.92 -7.13
CA THR A 58 -15.11 15.35 -7.44
C THR A 58 -14.27 16.03 -6.37
N LEU A 59 -13.34 16.89 -6.77
CA LEU A 59 -12.53 17.68 -5.84
C LEU A 59 -13.08 19.10 -5.67
N PRO A 60 -12.96 19.69 -4.47
CA PRO A 60 -13.19 21.13 -4.28
C PRO A 60 -12.30 21.96 -5.20
N ALA A 61 -12.78 23.13 -5.64
CA ALA A 61 -12.11 23.95 -6.65
C ALA A 61 -10.66 24.35 -6.32
N GLN A 62 -10.29 24.35 -5.03
CA GLN A 62 -8.96 24.74 -4.54
C GLN A 62 -8.05 23.54 -4.24
N ALA A 63 -8.54 22.31 -4.36
CA ALA A 63 -7.79 21.10 -4.07
C ALA A 63 -7.07 20.58 -5.32
N ASN A 64 -5.88 20.00 -5.15
CA ASN A 64 -5.15 19.34 -6.21
C ASN A 64 -5.16 17.83 -6.03
N THR A 65 -5.18 17.06 -7.11
CA THR A 65 -5.02 15.60 -7.07
C THR A 65 -3.71 15.17 -6.39
N GLY A 66 -2.66 16.01 -6.48
CA GLY A 66 -1.37 15.81 -5.80
C GLY A 66 -1.40 15.90 -4.28
N ASP A 67 -2.50 16.37 -3.67
CA ASP A 67 -2.68 16.39 -2.21
C ASP A 67 -3.09 15.01 -1.66
N TYR A 68 -3.44 14.08 -2.57
CA TYR A 68 -3.99 12.76 -2.27
C TYR A 68 -3.05 11.65 -2.74
N ALA A 69 -3.14 10.51 -2.06
CA ALA A 69 -2.42 9.30 -2.39
C ALA A 69 -3.39 8.12 -2.56
N VAL A 70 -3.00 7.11 -3.34
CA VAL A 70 -3.71 5.83 -3.33
C VAL A 70 -3.68 5.26 -1.90
N GLY A 71 -4.83 4.80 -1.41
CA GLY A 71 -5.00 4.28 -0.06
C GLY A 71 -5.43 5.31 0.99
N ASP A 72 -5.50 6.61 0.63
CA ASP A 72 -6.10 7.63 1.49
C ASP A 72 -7.57 7.33 1.79
N TRP A 73 -8.00 7.71 2.99
CA TRP A 73 -9.41 7.73 3.35
C TRP A 73 -9.94 9.16 3.28
N VAL A 74 -11.06 9.33 2.58
CA VAL A 74 -11.76 10.59 2.42
C VAL A 74 -13.22 10.45 2.80
N LEU A 75 -13.80 11.53 3.31
CA LEU A 75 -15.23 11.69 3.51
C LEU A 75 -15.81 12.39 2.29
N VAL A 76 -16.86 11.79 1.73
CA VAL A 76 -17.41 12.17 0.43
C VAL A 76 -18.91 12.44 0.58
N ASP A 77 -19.39 13.50 -0.06
CA ASP A 77 -20.83 13.73 -0.19
C ASP A 77 -21.46 12.61 -1.03
N GLY A 78 -22.50 11.97 -0.50
CA GLY A 78 -23.12 10.79 -1.14
C GLY A 78 -23.88 11.09 -2.44
N HIS A 79 -24.16 12.35 -2.76
CA HIS A 79 -24.91 12.76 -3.95
C HIS A 79 -24.00 13.32 -5.05
N GLU A 80 -23.12 14.26 -4.69
CA GLU A 80 -22.24 14.96 -5.65
C GLU A 80 -20.87 14.26 -5.80
N HIS A 81 -20.61 13.25 -4.97
CA HIS A 81 -19.30 12.59 -4.82
C HIS A 81 -18.15 13.59 -4.57
N LEU A 82 -18.49 14.72 -3.96
CA LEU A 82 -17.54 15.77 -3.62
C LEU A 82 -16.74 15.37 -2.38
N VAL A 83 -15.41 15.34 -2.53
CA VAL A 83 -14.50 15.12 -1.40
C VAL A 83 -14.59 16.31 -0.45
N GLN A 84 -15.11 16.07 0.75
CA GLN A 84 -15.25 17.10 1.79
C GLN A 84 -13.97 17.20 2.62
N ARG A 85 -13.41 16.04 3.00
CA ARG A 85 -12.24 15.99 3.89
C ARG A 85 -11.42 14.73 3.70
N ARG A 86 -10.10 14.86 3.75
CA ARG A 86 -9.17 13.73 3.88
C ARG A 86 -8.89 13.46 5.35
N LEU A 87 -9.00 12.20 5.75
CA LEU A 87 -8.63 11.78 7.10
C LEU A 87 -7.11 11.77 7.30
N VAL A 88 -6.68 11.83 8.55
CA VAL A 88 -5.27 11.69 8.94
C VAL A 88 -4.77 10.31 8.51
N ARG A 89 -3.56 10.27 7.95
CA ARG A 89 -2.91 9.05 7.46
C ARG A 89 -2.22 8.32 8.61
N LYS A 90 -2.25 6.99 8.60
CA LYS A 90 -1.41 6.15 9.47
C LYS A 90 0.05 6.12 8.98
N THR A 91 0.23 5.98 7.68
CA THR A 91 1.53 5.87 7.00
C THR A 91 1.48 6.62 5.68
N VAL A 92 2.64 7.12 5.22
CA VAL A 92 2.77 7.83 3.94
C VAL A 92 4.07 7.40 3.27
N LEU A 93 3.96 6.80 2.08
CA LEU A 93 5.10 6.53 1.22
C LEU A 93 5.25 7.68 0.24
N GLU A 94 6.42 8.32 0.26
CA GLU A 94 6.75 9.46 -0.59
C GLU A 94 7.94 9.15 -1.50
N ARG A 95 7.88 9.67 -2.73
CA ARG A 95 8.99 9.62 -3.67
C ARG A 95 9.61 10.99 -3.80
N ARG A 96 10.90 11.09 -3.45
CA ARG A 96 11.70 12.29 -3.75
C ARG A 96 12.07 12.27 -5.23
N THR A 97 11.57 13.24 -6.00
CA THR A 97 11.93 13.45 -7.40
C THR A 97 13.14 14.39 -7.46
N GLN A 98 14.12 14.06 -8.32
CA GLN A 98 15.30 14.91 -8.51
C GLN A 98 14.86 16.28 -9.05
N GLY A 99 15.17 17.36 -8.33
CA GLY A 99 14.80 18.74 -8.69
C GLY A 99 13.42 19.20 -8.20
N GLY A 100 12.62 18.32 -7.58
CA GLY A 100 11.36 18.71 -6.94
C GLY A 100 11.59 19.25 -5.53
N ARG A 101 11.02 20.41 -5.19
CA ARG A 101 11.04 20.95 -3.81
C ARG A 101 10.08 20.23 -2.86
N VAL A 102 9.10 19.51 -3.41
CA VAL A 102 8.03 18.84 -2.66
C VAL A 102 8.04 17.34 -3.03
N PRO A 103 8.06 16.42 -2.05
CA PRO A 103 7.93 14.99 -2.30
C PRO A 103 6.62 14.65 -3.02
N GLN A 104 6.65 13.67 -3.92
CA GLN A 104 5.44 13.16 -4.55
C GLN A 104 4.85 12.03 -3.70
N LEU A 105 3.58 12.13 -3.34
CA LEU A 105 2.86 11.07 -2.65
C LEU A 105 2.74 9.84 -3.55
N ALA A 106 3.15 8.67 -3.05
CA ALA A 106 3.06 7.40 -3.76
C ALA A 106 1.87 6.56 -3.25
N ALA A 107 1.76 6.41 -1.94
CA ALA A 107 0.67 5.68 -1.30
C ALA A 107 0.50 6.12 0.17
N ALA A 108 -0.68 5.89 0.72
CA ALA A 108 -0.99 6.12 2.13
C ALA A 108 -1.65 4.90 2.76
N ASN A 109 -1.52 4.78 4.08
CA ASN A 109 -2.14 3.70 4.87
C ASN A 109 -1.74 2.30 4.36
N VAL A 110 -0.45 2.15 4.04
CA VAL A 110 0.19 0.88 3.73
C VAL A 110 0.71 0.27 5.03
N ASP A 111 0.28 -0.95 5.32
CA ASP A 111 0.67 -1.71 6.52
C ASP A 111 2.01 -2.41 6.32
N THR A 112 2.21 -3.02 5.15
CA THR A 112 3.43 -3.77 4.79
C THR A 112 4.00 -3.33 3.44
N LEU A 113 5.31 -3.08 3.39
CA LEU A 113 6.07 -2.84 2.17
C LEU A 113 6.91 -4.08 1.86
N PHE A 114 6.51 -4.82 0.84
CA PHE A 114 7.32 -5.87 0.26
C PHE A 114 8.43 -5.27 -0.59
N ILE A 115 9.68 -5.50 -0.18
CA ILE A 115 10.87 -5.08 -0.90
C ILE A 115 11.36 -6.29 -1.71
N VAL A 116 11.14 -6.27 -3.02
CA VAL A 116 11.36 -7.44 -3.86
C VAL A 116 12.71 -7.35 -4.56
N THR A 117 13.50 -8.42 -4.48
CA THR A 117 14.71 -8.56 -5.28
C THR A 117 14.91 -10.01 -5.72
N SER A 118 15.87 -10.25 -6.62
CA SER A 118 16.18 -11.59 -7.13
C SER A 118 17.51 -12.08 -6.57
N CYS A 119 17.64 -13.39 -6.30
CA CYS A 119 18.89 -14.07 -5.95
C CYS A 119 19.84 -14.19 -7.16
N ASN A 120 20.22 -13.05 -7.75
CA ASN A 120 21.13 -12.96 -8.88
C ASN A 120 21.80 -11.56 -8.89
N ALA A 121 22.32 -11.13 -10.06
CA ALA A 121 22.96 -9.82 -10.22
C ALA A 121 22.08 -8.59 -9.90
N ASP A 122 20.76 -8.75 -9.73
CA ASP A 122 19.88 -7.69 -9.24
C ASP A 122 20.01 -7.45 -7.72
N PHE A 123 20.48 -8.44 -6.95
CA PHE A 123 20.63 -8.29 -5.50
C PHE A 123 21.61 -7.16 -5.16
N ASN A 124 21.11 -6.14 -4.48
CA ASN A 124 21.87 -4.93 -4.16
C ASN A 124 21.59 -4.47 -2.73
N PRO A 125 22.47 -4.79 -1.76
CA PRO A 125 22.31 -4.41 -0.35
C PRO A 125 22.06 -2.92 -0.13
N ALA A 126 22.82 -2.04 -0.80
CA ALA A 126 22.66 -0.59 -0.66
C ALA A 126 21.29 -0.10 -1.14
N ARG A 127 20.71 -0.76 -2.16
CA ARG A 127 19.34 -0.47 -2.61
C ARG A 127 18.31 -0.95 -1.60
N LEU A 128 18.50 -2.14 -1.02
CA LEU A 128 17.63 -2.67 0.02
C LEU A 128 17.63 -1.78 1.27
N GLU A 129 18.81 -1.34 1.75
CA GLU A 129 18.94 -0.41 2.86
C GLU A 129 18.16 0.90 2.63
N ARG A 130 18.21 1.44 1.41
CA ARG A 130 17.45 2.64 1.06
C ARG A 130 15.93 2.42 1.11
N TYR A 131 15.45 1.26 0.70
CA TYR A 131 14.02 0.93 0.78
C TYR A 131 13.57 0.60 2.21
N LEU A 132 14.45 -0.01 3.03
CA LEU A 132 14.23 -0.18 4.46
C LEU A 132 14.11 1.17 5.17
N ALA A 133 14.99 2.13 4.85
CA ALA A 133 14.89 3.49 5.37
C ALA A 133 13.55 4.13 5.00
N LEU A 134 13.10 3.99 3.76
CA LEU A 134 11.80 4.50 3.31
C LEU A 134 10.62 3.85 4.08
N ALA A 135 10.65 2.54 4.31
CA ALA A 135 9.61 1.85 5.08
C ALA A 135 9.58 2.34 6.54
N ASN A 136 10.76 2.45 7.17
CA ASN A 136 10.91 2.90 8.54
C ASN A 136 10.47 4.37 8.71
N GLU A 137 10.83 5.26 7.77
CA GLU A 137 10.38 6.66 7.77
C GLU A 137 8.85 6.77 7.62
N ALA A 138 8.24 5.92 6.80
CA ALA A 138 6.80 5.89 6.58
C ALA A 138 6.00 5.23 7.72
N GLY A 139 6.65 4.50 8.63
CA GLY A 139 5.99 3.68 9.65
C GLY A 139 5.36 2.39 9.10
N THR A 140 5.78 1.94 7.93
CA THR A 140 5.29 0.71 7.28
C THR A 140 6.20 -0.47 7.61
N THR A 141 5.64 -1.67 7.82
CA THR A 141 6.43 -2.88 8.11
C THR A 141 7.19 -3.35 6.86
N PRO A 142 8.53 -3.41 6.84
CA PRO A 142 9.26 -3.95 5.69
C PRO A 142 9.36 -5.48 5.74
N VAL A 143 9.28 -6.10 4.56
CA VAL A 143 9.53 -7.53 4.37
C VAL A 143 10.33 -7.72 3.08
N ILE A 144 11.50 -8.34 3.15
CA ILE A 144 12.30 -8.61 1.93
C ILE A 144 11.81 -9.91 1.29
N LEU A 145 11.48 -9.84 0.00
CA LEU A 145 11.12 -11.00 -0.81
C LEU A 145 12.27 -11.33 -1.78
N LEU A 146 12.87 -12.50 -1.60
CA LEU A 146 13.93 -13.04 -2.45
C LEU A 146 13.34 -14.01 -3.48
N THR A 147 13.35 -13.60 -4.74
CA THR A 147 12.85 -14.38 -5.87
C THR A 147 13.97 -15.09 -6.63
N LYS A 148 13.62 -16.06 -7.49
CA LYS A 148 14.56 -16.81 -8.35
C LYS A 148 15.60 -17.64 -7.61
N ALA A 149 15.33 -18.02 -6.37
CA ALA A 149 16.21 -18.86 -5.57
C ALA A 149 16.49 -20.24 -6.22
N ASP A 150 15.56 -20.74 -7.03
CA ASP A 150 15.70 -21.97 -7.83
C ASP A 150 16.80 -21.88 -8.91
N THR A 151 17.23 -20.68 -9.27
CA THR A 151 18.29 -20.44 -10.27
C THR A 151 19.62 -20.02 -9.66
N ALA A 152 19.67 -19.83 -8.35
CA ALA A 152 20.86 -19.42 -7.63
C ALA A 152 21.67 -20.63 -7.18
N GLU A 153 23.00 -20.56 -7.31
CA GLU A 153 23.89 -21.60 -6.78
C GLU A 153 23.83 -21.67 -5.25
N ASP A 154 23.73 -20.52 -4.57
CA ASP A 154 23.56 -20.40 -3.13
C ASP A 154 22.55 -19.30 -2.78
N ALA A 155 21.27 -19.66 -2.77
CA ALA A 155 20.19 -18.76 -2.36
C ALA A 155 20.30 -18.32 -0.88
N GLU A 156 20.90 -19.15 -0.03
CA GLU A 156 21.01 -18.90 1.40
C GLU A 156 21.99 -17.76 1.70
N THR A 157 23.02 -17.58 0.87
CA THR A 157 23.91 -16.41 0.97
C THR A 157 23.14 -15.09 0.81
N TYR A 158 22.21 -15.00 -0.15
CA TYR A 158 21.38 -13.80 -0.32
C TYR A 158 20.45 -13.57 0.87
N ALA A 159 19.85 -14.65 1.40
CA ALA A 159 19.00 -14.59 2.59
C ALA A 159 19.75 -14.05 3.82
N ARG A 160 20.97 -14.56 4.08
CA ARG A 160 21.82 -14.07 5.16
C ARG A 160 22.22 -12.61 4.98
N GLN A 161 22.60 -12.20 3.77
CA GLN A 161 22.97 -10.82 3.47
C GLN A 161 21.79 -9.87 3.68
N ALA A 162 20.59 -10.24 3.24
CA ALA A 162 19.37 -9.47 3.45
C ALA A 162 19.00 -9.37 4.95
N ALA A 163 19.04 -10.50 5.67
CA ALA A 163 18.70 -10.55 7.09
C ALA A 163 19.68 -9.76 7.97
N ALA A 164 20.93 -9.60 7.52
CA ALA A 164 21.94 -8.82 8.21
C ALA A 164 21.69 -7.30 8.16
N LEU A 165 20.82 -6.81 7.25
CA LEU A 165 20.57 -5.37 7.08
C LEU A 165 19.84 -4.74 8.27
N GLN A 166 18.94 -5.48 8.92
CA GLN A 166 18.19 -4.99 10.08
C GLN A 166 17.80 -6.17 10.98
N ARG A 167 18.00 -6.00 12.30
CA ARG A 167 17.66 -7.04 13.28
C ARG A 167 16.16 -7.33 13.23
N GLY A 168 15.81 -8.61 13.14
CA GLY A 168 14.41 -9.07 13.14
C GLY A 168 13.67 -8.82 11.83
N LEU A 169 14.37 -8.41 10.76
CA LEU A 169 13.77 -8.19 9.45
C LEU A 169 13.26 -9.52 8.86
N PRO A 170 11.96 -9.61 8.51
CA PRO A 170 11.46 -10.77 7.78
C PRO A 170 12.09 -10.83 6.38
N VAL A 171 12.74 -11.96 6.09
CA VAL A 171 13.28 -12.27 4.77
C VAL A 171 12.65 -13.58 4.31
N VAL A 172 11.97 -13.52 3.16
CA VAL A 172 11.21 -14.64 2.62
C VAL A 172 11.76 -14.99 1.25
N THR A 173 12.24 -16.22 1.11
CA THR A 173 12.65 -16.77 -0.18
C THR A 173 11.47 -17.50 -0.80
N LEU A 174 11.04 -17.11 -2.00
CA LEU A 174 9.95 -17.78 -2.70
C LEU A 174 10.09 -17.73 -4.22
N ASN A 175 9.45 -18.67 -4.91
CA ASN A 175 9.21 -18.59 -6.34
C ASN A 175 7.77 -18.11 -6.58
N PRO A 176 7.54 -16.91 -7.14
CA PRO A 176 6.18 -16.38 -7.30
C PRO A 176 5.30 -17.18 -8.27
N ARG A 177 5.87 -18.14 -9.01
CA ARG A 177 5.13 -19.02 -9.92
C ARG A 177 4.61 -20.29 -9.25
N THR A 178 5.02 -20.59 -8.02
CA THR A 178 4.54 -21.76 -7.31
C THR A 178 3.17 -21.49 -6.69
N SER A 179 2.37 -22.55 -6.54
CA SER A 179 1.00 -22.45 -6.02
C SER A 179 0.93 -22.09 -4.54
N ASP A 180 2.01 -22.29 -3.79
CA ASP A 180 2.14 -22.01 -2.36
C ASP A 180 2.64 -20.59 -2.05
N ALA A 181 3.07 -19.81 -3.05
CA ALA A 181 3.58 -18.45 -2.87
C ALA A 181 2.60 -17.56 -2.10
N ALA A 182 1.29 -17.65 -2.41
CA ALA A 182 0.26 -16.90 -1.71
C ALA A 182 0.14 -17.30 -0.24
N THR A 183 0.26 -18.59 0.07
CA THR A 183 0.23 -19.12 1.44
C THR A 183 1.40 -18.59 2.26
N VAL A 184 2.60 -18.53 1.66
CA VAL A 184 3.80 -17.99 2.32
C VAL A 184 3.63 -16.51 2.70
N LEU A 185 2.95 -15.73 1.85
CA LEU A 185 2.72 -14.29 2.07
C LEU A 185 1.47 -13.98 2.91
N ALA A 186 0.65 -15.00 3.23
CA ALA A 186 -0.66 -14.81 3.87
C ALA A 186 -0.59 -14.06 5.21
N ALA A 187 0.53 -14.15 5.93
CA ALA A 187 0.74 -13.45 7.21
C ALA A 187 0.63 -11.92 7.09
N TRP A 188 0.89 -11.34 5.92
CA TRP A 188 0.82 -9.90 5.67
C TRP A 188 -0.34 -9.49 4.76
N CYS A 189 -1.03 -10.45 4.14
CA CYS A 189 -2.10 -10.22 3.16
C CYS A 189 -3.49 -10.54 3.74
N GLY A 190 -3.70 -10.26 5.03
CA GLY A 190 -4.99 -10.46 5.70
C GLY A 190 -6.09 -9.49 5.23
N VAL A 191 -7.33 -9.76 5.63
CA VAL A 191 -8.47 -8.86 5.34
C VAL A 191 -8.20 -7.47 5.93
N GLY A 192 -8.42 -6.42 5.13
CA GLY A 192 -8.18 -5.04 5.51
C GLY A 192 -6.70 -4.62 5.58
N GLN A 193 -5.76 -5.55 5.36
CA GLN A 193 -4.35 -5.23 5.26
C GLN A 193 -4.02 -4.68 3.88
N THR A 194 -3.15 -3.69 3.86
CA THR A 194 -2.70 -3.00 2.65
C THR A 194 -1.22 -3.27 2.45
N VAL A 195 -0.91 -3.90 1.32
CA VAL A 195 0.47 -4.19 0.93
C VAL A 195 0.88 -3.34 -0.28
N ALA A 196 2.12 -2.86 -0.27
CA ALA A 196 2.77 -2.27 -1.44
C ALA A 196 4.00 -3.09 -1.80
N LEU A 197 4.39 -3.06 -3.08
CA LEU A 197 5.59 -3.74 -3.58
C LEU A 197 6.54 -2.72 -4.21
N ILE A 198 7.84 -2.84 -3.92
CA ILE A 198 8.91 -2.00 -4.49
C ILE A 198 10.11 -2.83 -4.97
#